data_AF-A0A7U7C8W9-F1
#
_entry.id   AF-A0A7U7C8W9-F1
#
_cell.length_a   1.000
_cell.length_b   1.000
_cell.length_c   1.000
_cell.angle_alpha   90.00
_cell.angle_beta   90.00
_cell.angle_gamma   90.00
#
_symmetry.space_group_name_H-M   'P 1'
#
loop_
_entity.id
_entity.type
_entity.pdbx_description
1 polymer ?
#
loop_
_entity_poly.entity_id
_entity_poly.type
_entity_poly.pdbx_seq_one_letter_code
_entity_poly.pdbx_strand_id
1 'polypeptide(L)' 'MKLTYEDKVQIYELRKQGESFKRLSNQFEVNVSGLKYMVKLN' A
#
# COMPACT_ATOMS: atom_id res chain seq x y z
N MET A 1 4.33 11.53 6.06
CA MET A 1 5.07 10.37 6.62
C MET A 1 5.77 9.61 5.50
N LYS A 2 6.97 9.06 5.74
CA LYS A 2 7.60 8.09 4.83
C LYS A 2 7.14 6.69 5.27
N LEU A 3 6.58 5.89 4.35
CA LEU A 3 6.26 4.48 4.61
C LEU A 3 7.51 3.76 5.12
N THR A 4 7.40 3.16 6.30
CA THR A 4 8.44 2.29 6.87
C THR A 4 8.54 1.00 6.05
N TYR A 5 9.61 0.22 6.26
CA TYR A 5 9.73 -1.08 5.61
C TYR A 5 8.57 -2.01 6.01
N GLU A 6 8.17 -1.99 7.28
CA GLU A 6 7.04 -2.74 7.81
C GLU A 6 5.72 -2.34 7.15
N ASP A 7 5.48 -1.04 6.96
CA ASP A 7 4.28 -0.57 6.25
C ASP A 7 4.22 -1.13 4.82
N LYS A 8 5.36 -1.17 4.12
CA LYS A 8 5.42 -1.72 2.76
C LYS A 8 5.10 -3.22 2.75
N VAL A 9 5.66 -3.99 3.69
CA VAL A 9 5.37 -5.42 3.82
C VAL A 9 3.88 -5.64 4.10
N GLN A 10 3.30 -4.87 5.02
CA GLN A 10 1.90 -4.98 5.38
C GLN A 10 0.96 -4.61 4.23
N ILE A 11 1.27 -3.55 3.47
CA ILE A 11 0.53 -3.17 2.26
C ILE A 11 0.56 -4.30 1.21
N TYR A 12 1.68 -5.00 1.06
CA TYR A 12 1.80 -6.13 0.12
C TYR A 12 0.93 -7.32 0.54
N GLU A 13 0.98 -7.71 1.80
CA GLU A 13 0.15 -8.81 2.32
C GLU A 13 -1.34 -8.49 2.19
N LEU A 14 -1.74 -7.28 2.54
CA LEU A 14 -3.14 -6.82 2.38
C LEU A 14 -3.55 -6.79 0.91
N ARG A 15 -2.67 -6.36 -0.02
CA ARG A 15 -2.98 -6.41 -1.46
C ARG A 15 -3.12 -7.84 -1.99
N LYS A 16 -2.35 -8.78 -1.46
CA LYS A 16 -2.44 -10.21 -1.78
C LYS A 16 -3.75 -10.82 -1.25
N GLN A 17 -4.27 -10.32 -0.14
CA GLN A 17 -5.58 -10.68 0.41
C GLN A 17 -6.77 -10.05 -0.35
N GLY A 18 -6.51 -9.17 -1.33
CA GLY A 18 -7.55 -8.54 -2.15
C GLY A 18 -8.04 -7.20 -1.62
N GLU A 19 -7.35 -6.59 -0.66
CA GLU A 19 -7.73 -5.25 -0.16
C GLU A 19 -7.68 -4.19 -1.27
N SER A 20 -8.65 -3.29 -1.22
CA SER A 20 -8.74 -2.19 -2.20
C SER A 20 -7.68 -1.13 -1.93
N PHE A 21 -7.14 -0.53 -2.99
CA PHE A 21 -6.22 0.59 -2.87
C PHE A 21 -6.82 1.79 -2.12
N LYS A 22 -8.14 1.98 -2.16
CA LYS A 22 -8.82 3.08 -1.45
C LYS A 22 -8.78 2.87 0.06
N ARG A 23 -8.97 1.64 0.53
CA ARG A 23 -8.88 1.30 1.95
C ARG A 23 -7.44 1.43 2.47
N LEU A 24 -6.47 0.93 1.71
CA LEU A 24 -5.05 1.08 2.03
C LEU A 24 -4.59 2.53 2.02
N SER A 25 -5.08 3.32 1.07
CA SER A 25 -4.78 4.75 0.97
C SER A 25 -5.22 5.51 2.21
N ASN A 26 -6.42 5.23 2.72
CA ASN A 26 -6.95 5.83 3.94
C ASN A 26 -6.23 5.32 5.21
N GLN A 27 -5.89 4.03 5.27
CA GLN A 27 -5.26 3.43 6.44
C GLN A 27 -3.81 3.87 6.64
N PHE A 28 -3.05 4.00 5.55
CA PHE A 28 -1.64 4.37 5.57
C PHE A 28 -1.40 5.85 5.24
N GLU A 29 -2.47 6.63 5.07
CA GLU A 29 -2.44 8.05 4.67
C GLU A 29 -1.55 8.31 3.44
N VAL A 30 -1.61 7.40 2.47
CA VAL A 30 -0.83 7.46 1.24
C VAL A 30 -1.72 7.58 0.03
N ASN A 31 -1.24 8.24 -1.02
CA ASN A 31 -2.00 8.34 -2.26
C ASN A 31 -2.14 6.97 -2.95
N VAL A 32 -3.33 6.70 -3.48
CA VAL A 32 -3.62 5.53 -4.33
C VAL A 32 -2.61 5.40 -5.48
N SER A 33 -2.15 6.51 -6.06
CA SER A 33 -1.12 6.52 -7.10
C SER A 33 0.22 5.97 -6.61
N GLY A 34 0.63 6.32 -5.38
CA GLY A 34 1.84 5.79 -4.76
C GLY A 34 1.75 4.28 -4.50
N LEU A 35 0.59 3.81 -4.02
CA LEU A 35 0.34 2.38 -3.83
C LEU A 35 0.35 1.59 -5.15
N LYS A 36 -0.24 2.14 -6.23
CA LYS A 36 -0.20 1.52 -7.56
C LYS A 36 1.23 1.44 -8.10
N TYR A 37 2.04 2.47 -7.87
CA TYR A 37 3.44 2.49 -8.26
C TYR A 37 4.25 1.43 -7.52
N MET A 38 4.07 1.32 -6.19
CA MET A 38 4.73 0.29 -5.39
C MET A 38 4.41 -1.13 -5.88
N VAL A 39 3.13 -1.45 -6.05
CA VAL A 39 2.71 -2.80 -6.51
C VAL A 39 3.24 -3.12 -7.91
N LYS A 40 3.39 -2.13 -8.79
CA LYS A 40 3.91 -2.32 -10.15
C LYS A 40 5.42 -2.58 -10.20
N LEU A 41 6.16 -2.24 -9.14
CA LEU A 41 7.63 -2.32 -9.11
C LEU A 41 8.18 -3.63 -8.51
N ASN A 42 7.36 -4.46 -7.86
CA ASN A 42 7.77 -5.84 -7.53
C ASN A 42 7.53 -6.79 -8.69
#